data_AF-A0A8T5RMK6-F1
#
_entry.id   AF-A0A8T5RMK6-F1
#
_cell.length_a   1.000
_cell.length_b   1.000
_cell.length_c   1.000
_cell.angle_alpha   90.00
_cell.angle_beta   90.00
_cell.angle_gamma   90.00
#
_symmetry.space_group_name_H-M   'P 1'
#
loop_
_entity.id
_entity.type
_entity.pdbx_description
1 polymer ?
#
loop_
_entity_poly.entity_id
_entity_poly.type
_entity_poly.pdbx_seq_one_letter_code
_entity_poly.pdbx_strand_id
1 'polypeptide(L)' 'MDSKEEKKIIDEILDQRRLSYSIEILDIQGDKYTVRNNFGSTIVYLKKSNGYFLEEEIER' A
#
# COMPACT_ATOMS: atom_id res chain seq x y z
N MET A 1 -3.07 12.75 -9.23
CA MET A 1 -3.27 12.73 -7.76
C MET A 1 -2.33 13.72 -7.14
N ASP A 2 -2.70 14.30 -6.01
CA ASP A 2 -1.84 15.19 -5.23
C ASP A 2 -0.75 14.37 -4.53
N SER A 3 0.52 14.69 -4.77
CA SER A 3 1.67 13.97 -4.17
C SER A 3 1.67 13.92 -2.64
N LYS A 4 0.89 14.79 -1.99
CA LYS A 4 0.67 14.77 -0.53
C LYS A 4 -0.19 13.59 -0.08
N GLU A 5 -1.21 13.24 -0.87
CA GLU A 5 -2.12 12.14 -0.54
C GLU A 5 -1.42 10.80 -0.68
N GLU A 6 -0.65 10.63 -1.76
CA GLU A 6 0.19 9.44 -1.98
C GLU A 6 1.20 9.24 -0.85
N LYS A 7 1.90 10.31 -0.43
CA LYS A 7 2.85 10.23 0.67
C LYS A 7 2.17 9.80 1.98
N LYS A 8 0.97 10.31 2.26
CA LYS A 8 0.21 9.93 3.45
C LYS A 8 -0.15 8.44 3.43
N ILE A 9 -0.63 7.94 2.29
CA ILE A 9 -0.98 6.52 2.12
C ILE A 9 0.26 5.63 2.35
N ILE A 10 1.40 6.00 1.77
CA ILE A 10 2.66 5.27 1.96
C ILE A 10 3.04 5.21 3.44
N ASP A 11 3.02 6.36 4.13
CA ASP A 11 3.36 6.44 5.56
C ASP A 11 2.43 5.57 6.41
N GLU A 12 1.12 5.58 6.13
CA GLU A 12 0.14 4.73 6.80
C GLU A 12 0.40 3.22 6.57
N ILE A 13 0.73 2.82 5.33
CA ILE A 13 1.04 1.42 5.01
C ILE A 13 2.32 0.98 5.73
N LEU A 14 3.36 1.82 5.72
CA LEU A 14 4.63 1.55 6.39
C LEU A 14 4.44 1.35 7.91
N ASP A 15 3.66 2.22 8.55
CA ASP A 15 3.36 2.15 9.98
C ASP A 15 2.50 0.92 10.33
N GLN A 16 1.36 0.73 9.66
CA GLN A 16 0.42 -0.35 9.97
C GLN A 16 1.01 -1.74 9.71
N ARG A 17 1.73 -1.91 8.60
CA ARG A 17 2.35 -3.19 8.23
C ARG A 17 3.74 -3.36 8.83
N ARG A 18 4.25 -2.36 9.55
CA ARG A 18 5.60 -2.33 10.15
C ARG A 18 6.69 -2.70 9.16
N LEU A 19 6.61 -2.15 7.95
CA LEU A 19 7.56 -2.48 6.87
C LEU A 19 8.90 -1.83 7.17
N SER A 20 9.97 -2.61 7.10
CA SER A 20 11.35 -2.12 7.27
C SER A 20 11.97 -1.59 5.97
N TYR A 21 11.17 -1.50 4.90
CA TYR A 21 11.62 -1.11 3.57
C TYR A 21 10.74 -0.03 2.96
N SER A 22 11.31 0.76 2.06
CA SER A 22 10.57 1.79 1.34
C SER A 22 9.66 1.19 0.28
N ILE A 23 8.52 1.82 0.08
CA ILE A 23 7.56 1.51 -0.98
C ILE A 23 7.20 2.76 -1.77
N GLU A 24 6.83 2.57 -3.03
CA GLU A 24 6.28 3.60 -3.92
C GLU A 24 4.92 3.13 -4.46
N ILE A 25 3.96 4.06 -4.62
CA ILE A 25 2.68 3.75 -5.24
C ILE A 25 2.87 3.75 -6.76
N LEU A 26 2.48 2.65 -7.41
CA LEU A 26 2.47 2.54 -8.87
C LEU A 26 1.09 2.88 -9.44
N ASP A 27 0.03 2.45 -8.76
CA ASP A 27 -1.34 2.57 -9.26
C ASP A 27 -2.36 2.54 -8.13
N ILE A 28 -3.45 3.30 -8.29
CA ILE A 28 -4.56 3.36 -7.32
C ILE A 28 -5.88 3.14 -8.06
N GLN A 29 -6.60 2.10 -7.66
CA GLN A 29 -7.91 1.72 -8.19
C GLN A 29 -8.94 1.66 -7.06
N GLY A 30 -9.50 2.82 -6.72
CA GLY A 30 -10.46 2.94 -5.61
C GLY A 30 -9.81 2.58 -4.27
N ASP A 31 -10.19 1.44 -3.71
CA ASP A 31 -9.62 0.89 -2.47
C ASP A 31 -8.38 0.01 -2.70
N LYS A 32 -7.94 -0.20 -3.94
CA LYS A 32 -6.76 -1.01 -4.28
C LYS A 32 -5.56 -0.13 -4.57
N TYR A 33 -4.45 -0.43 -3.91
CA TYR A 33 -3.18 0.30 -3.95
C TYR A 33 -2.08 -0.65 -4.38
N THR A 34 -1.62 -0.51 -5.62
CA THR A 34 -0.48 -1.28 -6.12
C THR A 34 0.79 -0.52 -5.77
N VAL A 35 1.65 -1.14 -4.97
CA VAL A 35 2.92 -0.55 -4.54
C VAL A 35 4.10 -1.39 -5.00
N ARG A 36 5.24 -0.76 -5.18
CA ARG A 36 6.52 -1.44 -5.44
C ARG A 36 7.45 -1.19 -4.27
N ASN A 37 8.13 -2.24 -3.80
CA ASN A 37 9.19 -2.07 -2.81
C ASN A 37 10.53 -1.76 -3.48
N ASN A 38 11.49 -1.29 -2.69
CA ASN A 38 12.86 -1.04 -3.15
C ASN A 38 13.64 -2.29 -3.62
N PHE A 39 13.11 -3.50 -3.38
CA PHE A 39 13.65 -4.76 -3.91
C PHE A 39 13.11 -5.09 -5.32
N GLY A 40 12.17 -4.31 -5.83
CA GLY A 40 11.57 -4.48 -7.16
C GLY A 40 10.33 -5.38 -7.19
N SER A 41 9.87 -5.89 -6.05
CA SER A 41 8.62 -6.66 -5.94
C SER A 41 7.41 -5.72 -5.91
N THR A 42 6.33 -6.15 -6.57
CA THR A 42 5.03 -5.46 -6.55
C THR A 42 4.11 -6.12 -5.54
N ILE A 43 3.42 -5.32 -4.75
CA ILE A 43 2.52 -5.75 -3.67
C ILE A 43 1.21 -4.98 -3.85
N VAL A 44 0.09 -5.66 -3.66
CA VAL A 44 -1.24 -5.05 -3.72
C VAL A 44 -1.82 -4.94 -2.32
N TYR A 45 -2.10 -3.71 -1.89
CA TYR A 45 -2.83 -3.42 -0.66
C TYR A 45 -4.27 -3.04 -0.96
N LEU A 46 -5.21 -3.60 -0.21
CA LEU A 46 -6.61 -3.23 -0.18
C LEU A 46 -6.89 -2.43 1.09
N LYS A 47 -7.37 -1.20 0.92
CA LYS A 47 -7.86 -0.36 2.00
C LYS A 47 -9.23 -0.84 2.44
N LYS A 48 -9.37 -1.10 3.73
CA LYS A 48 -10.63 -1.41 4.40
C LYS A 48 -10.81 -0.43 5.56
N SER A 49 -12.00 -0.43 6.17
CA SER A 49 -12.35 0.49 7.26
C SER A 49 -11.35 0.51 8.43
N ASN A 50 -10.57 -0.57 8.61
CA ASN A 50 -9.65 -0.73 9.73
C ASN A 50 -8.15 -0.78 9.32
N GLY A 51 -7.81 -0.41 8.08
CA GLY A 51 -6.41 -0.35 7.63
C GLY A 51 -6.15 -0.93 6.23
N TYR A 52 -4.88 -1.19 5.95
CA TYR A 52 -4.40 -1.75 4.69
C TYR A 52 -4.09 -3.25 4.83
N PHE A 53 -4.68 -4.06 3.96
CA PHE A 53 -4.57 -5.53 3.96
C PHE A 53 -3.97 -5.99 2.64
N LEU A 54 -3.22 -7.09 2.63
CA LEU A 54 -2.78 -7.67 1.37
C LEU A 54 -3.98 -8.28 0.64
N GLU A 55 -3.98 -8.19 -0.68
CA GLU A 55 -5.00 -8.87 -1.50
C GLU A 55 -5.06 -10.37 -1.20
N GLU A 56 -3.88 -10.99 -1.03
CA GLU A 56 -3.73 -12.41 -0.67
C GLU A 56 -4.30 -12.79 0.70
N GLU A 57 -4.51 -11.83 1.61
CA GLU A 57 -5.12 -12.08 2.94
C GLU A 57 -6.65 -12.18 2.89
N ILE A 58 -7.28 -11.62 1.85
CA ILE A 58 -8.75 -11.50 1.77
C ILE A 58 -9.36 -12.68 0.99
N GLU A 59 -8.62 -13.30 0.08
CA GLU A 59 -9.10 -14.42 -0.74
C GLU A 59 -8.99 -15.80 -0.06
N ARG A 60 -8.87 -15.85 1.28
CA ARG A 60 -8.61 -17.09 2.03
C ARG A 60 -9.62 -17.40 3.13
#